data_AF-A0A3D5KGD3-F1
#
_entry.id   AF-A0A3D5KGD3-F1
#
_cell.length_a   1.000
_cell.length_b   1.000
_cell.length_c   1.000
_cell.angle_alpha   90.00
_cell.angle_beta   90.00
_cell.angle_gamma   90.00
#
_symmetry.space_group_name_H-M   'P 1'
#
loop_
_entity.id
_entity.type
_entity.pdbx_description
1 polymer ?
#
loop_
_entity_poly.entity_id
_entity_poly.type
_entity_poly.pdbx_seq_one_letter_code
_entity_poly.pdbx_strand_id
1 'polypeptide(L)'
;MTPPCEYYFTAIYTCQNVFCLSPLTSTNCYCIIITSSITCQRGGRNLRPGLRIKLKRIEKEYKTTEFAEMIGISREYLRLIEAGKAKNPSILVMKKISELLDTPVQELFFEN
;
A
#
# COMPACT_ATOMS: atom_id res chain seq x y z
N MET A 1 19.60 -14.32 -10.19
CA MET A 1 19.41 -14.92 -8.87
C MET A 1 19.25 -13.80 -7.86
N THR A 2 18.02 -13.50 -7.46
CA THR A 2 17.74 -12.59 -6.34
C THR A 2 17.92 -13.36 -5.03
N PRO A 3 18.66 -12.83 -4.03
CA PRO A 3 18.77 -13.48 -2.74
C PRO A 3 17.45 -13.40 -1.93
N PRO A 4 17.23 -14.36 -1.01
CA PRO A 4 15.95 -14.62 -0.38
C PRO A 4 15.63 -13.64 0.75
N CYS A 5 14.34 -13.53 1.03
CA CYS A 5 13.77 -12.86 2.19
C CYS A 5 14.25 -13.54 3.47
N GLU A 6 15.09 -12.87 4.25
CA GLU A 6 15.23 -13.09 5.69
C GLU A 6 16.20 -12.03 6.22
N TYR A 7 15.72 -11.07 6.99
CA TYR A 7 16.55 -10.46 8.03
C TYR A 7 15.66 -9.89 9.14
N TYR A 8 15.37 -10.75 10.10
CA TYR A 8 15.10 -10.37 11.48
C TYR A 8 16.23 -9.45 11.97
N PHE A 9 15.90 -8.29 12.52
CA PHE A 9 16.79 -7.64 13.49
C PHE A 9 15.97 -7.00 14.61
N THR A 10 15.87 -7.76 15.70
CA THR A 10 15.57 -7.25 17.04
C THR A 10 16.63 -6.22 17.42
N ALA A 11 16.20 -4.97 17.60
CA ALA A 11 17.06 -3.87 18.00
C ALA A 11 16.31 -3.01 19.01
N ILE A 12 16.37 -3.42 20.28
CA ILE A 12 16.04 -2.56 21.43
C ILE A 12 17.22 -1.60 21.58
N TYR A 13 17.13 -0.41 20.99
CA TYR A 13 18.03 0.69 21.31
C TYR A 13 17.29 1.66 22.21
N THR A 14 17.73 1.73 23.45
CA THR A 14 17.33 2.68 24.47
C THR A 14 17.56 4.11 23.98
N CYS A 15 16.49 4.90 23.90
CA CYS A 15 16.54 6.31 23.56
C CYS A 15 17.20 7.12 24.69
N GLN A 16 18.46 7.49 24.52
CA GLN A 16 19.03 8.68 25.17
C GLN A 16 19.49 9.64 24.06
N ASN A 17 18.93 10.85 24.10
CA ASN A 17 19.06 11.96 23.15
C ASN A 17 18.01 12.01 22.03
N VAL A 18 16.85 12.56 22.39
CA VAL A 18 15.85 13.10 21.47
C VAL A 18 16.44 14.31 20.75
N PHE A 19 16.79 14.15 19.48
CA PHE A 19 17.07 15.27 18.58
C PHE A 19 16.20 15.14 17.33
N CYS A 20 14.99 15.71 17.38
CA CYS A 20 14.13 15.85 16.21
C CYS A 20 14.48 17.15 15.48
N LEU A 21 15.51 17.14 14.62
CA LEU A 21 15.77 18.23 13.69
C LEU A 21 15.09 17.96 12.36
N SER A 22 13.81 18.30 12.26
CA SER A 22 13.25 18.86 11.01
C SER A 22 11.93 19.57 11.30
N PRO A 23 11.69 20.75 10.71
CA PRO A 23 10.42 21.45 10.86
C PRO A 23 9.40 20.78 9.94
N LEU A 24 8.73 19.75 10.43
CA LEU A 24 7.58 19.18 9.73
C LEU A 24 6.37 20.06 9.99
N THR A 25 6.11 20.95 9.04
CA THR A 25 4.80 21.54 8.86
C THR A 25 3.83 20.44 8.43
N SER A 26 2.67 20.42 9.09
CA SER A 26 1.44 19.70 8.76
C SER A 26 1.20 18.35 9.44
N THR A 27 0.08 18.35 10.17
CA THR A 27 -0.71 17.25 10.75
C THR A 27 -0.15 16.53 12.00
N ASN A 28 -0.48 17.11 13.16
CA ASN A 28 -0.72 16.48 14.47
C ASN A 28 -0.03 15.12 14.73
N CYS A 29 1.26 15.16 15.05
CA CYS A 29 1.89 14.11 15.84
C CYS A 29 1.75 14.48 17.32
N TYR A 30 0.96 13.73 18.10
CA TYR A 30 0.98 13.83 19.56
C TYR A 30 1.50 12.51 20.14
N CYS A 31 2.45 12.61 21.08
CA CYS A 31 2.87 11.46 21.88
C CYS A 31 1.85 11.23 22.99
N ILE A 32 1.15 10.09 22.99
CA ILE A 32 0.45 9.62 24.21
C ILE A 32 1.40 8.70 24.96
N ILE A 33 1.70 9.02 26.22
CA ILE A 33 2.41 8.11 27.13
C ILE A 33 1.39 7.10 27.65
N ILE A 34 1.31 5.93 27.01
CA ILE A 34 0.63 4.76 27.58
C ILE A 34 1.73 3.75 27.92
N THR A 35 2.12 3.73 29.19
CA THR A 35 2.89 2.65 29.86
C THR A 35 4.03 2.01 29.05
N SER A 36 5.27 2.47 29.30
CA SER A 36 6.54 1.77 29.03
C SER A 36 6.81 1.22 27.62
N SER A 37 6.10 1.67 26.58
CA SER A 37 6.45 1.36 25.18
C SER A 37 6.11 2.55 24.28
N ILE A 38 7.15 3.25 23.79
CA ILE A 38 6.98 4.27 22.75
C ILE A 38 6.86 3.54 21.41
N THR A 39 5.64 3.19 21.01
CA THR A 39 5.39 2.79 19.62
C THR A 39 5.11 4.03 18.80
N CYS A 40 5.95 4.34 17.81
CA CYS A 40 5.65 5.34 16.80
C CYS A 40 4.48 4.80 15.95
N GLN A 41 3.25 5.09 16.38
CA GLN A 41 2.08 4.84 15.55
C GLN A 41 2.12 5.88 14.43
N ARG A 42 2.80 5.54 13.32
CA ARG A 42 2.52 6.20 12.04
C ARG A 42 1.01 6.07 11.85
N GLY A 43 0.30 7.19 12.01
CA GLY A 43 -1.14 7.27 11.85
C GLY A 43 -1.55 6.50 10.60
N GLY A 44 -2.52 5.60 10.77
CA GLY A 44 -3.03 4.74 9.72
C GLY A 44 -3.34 5.57 8.49
N ARG A 45 -2.54 5.42 7.44
CA ARG A 45 -2.80 6.08 6.16
C ARG A 45 -3.87 5.26 5.47
N ASN A 46 -5.06 5.83 5.28
CA ASN A 46 -6.05 5.26 4.38
C ASN A 46 -5.40 5.07 3.01
N LEU A 47 -5.32 3.82 2.59
CA LEU A 47 -4.60 3.44 1.40
C LEU A 47 -5.44 3.85 0.18
N ARG A 48 -4.82 4.55 -0.77
CA ARG A 48 -5.49 4.89 -2.03
C ARG A 48 -5.93 3.59 -2.75
N PRO A 49 -7.12 3.56 -3.38
CA PRO A 49 -7.60 2.39 -4.13
C PRO A 49 -6.56 1.78 -5.08
N GLY A 50 -5.89 2.63 -5.87
CA GLY A 50 -4.85 2.17 -6.81
C GLY A 50 -3.67 1.47 -6.13
N LEU A 51 -3.24 1.97 -4.97
CA LEU A 51 -2.13 1.36 -4.23
C LEU A 51 -2.50 -0.02 -3.69
N ARG A 52 -3.77 -0.22 -3.30
CA ARG A 52 -4.27 -1.50 -2.80
C ARG A 52 -4.28 -2.57 -3.87
N ILE A 53 -4.75 -2.23 -5.06
CA ILE A 53 -4.70 -3.10 -6.23
C ILE A 53 -3.26 -3.53 -6.51
N LYS A 54 -2.31 -2.57 -6.44
CA LYS A 54 -0.89 -2.87 -6.62
C LYS A 54 -0.35 -3.84 -5.58
N LEU A 55 -0.69 -3.66 -4.30
CA LEU A 55 -0.25 -4.55 -3.23
C LEU A 55 -0.82 -5.95 -3.39
N LYS A 56 -2.14 -6.07 -3.61
CA LYS A 56 -2.81 -7.35 -3.86
C LYS A 56 -2.24 -8.08 -5.07
N ARG A 57 -1.86 -7.36 -6.13
CA ARG A 57 -1.18 -7.93 -7.29
C ARG A 57 0.19 -8.52 -6.91
N ILE A 58 0.95 -7.82 -6.06
CA ILE A 58 2.27 -8.29 -5.58
C ILE A 58 2.11 -9.49 -4.65
N GLU A 59 1.09 -9.49 -3.78
CA GLU A 59 0.75 -10.63 -2.91
C GLU A 59 0.46 -11.90 -3.73
N LYS A 60 -0.14 -11.76 -4.92
CA LYS A 60 -0.39 -12.85 -5.87
C LYS A 60 0.76 -13.11 -6.86
N GLU A 61 1.90 -12.44 -6.69
CA GLU A 61 3.10 -12.59 -7.54
C GLU A 61 2.89 -12.29 -9.04
N TYR A 62 1.82 -11.59 -9.42
CA TYR A 62 1.57 -11.28 -10.82
C TYR A 62 2.48 -10.17 -11.34
N LYS A 63 3.13 -10.39 -12.49
CA LYS A 63 3.82 -9.32 -13.20
C LYS A 63 2.80 -8.34 -13.79
N THR A 64 3.16 -7.06 -13.85
CA THR A 64 2.29 -6.01 -14.39
C THR A 64 1.86 -6.28 -15.84
N THR A 65 2.73 -6.91 -16.65
CA THR A 65 2.42 -7.23 -18.05
C THR A 65 1.40 -8.35 -18.16
N GLU A 66 1.64 -9.46 -17.47
CA GLU A 66 0.78 -10.65 -17.43
C GLU A 66 -0.60 -10.28 -16.86
N PHE A 67 -0.64 -9.48 -15.80
CA PHE A 67 -1.91 -9.02 -15.20
C PHE A 67 -2.73 -8.15 -16.16
N ALA A 68 -2.08 -7.23 -16.89
CA ALA A 68 -2.76 -6.41 -17.88
C ALA A 68 -3.33 -7.24 -19.03
N GLU A 69 -2.59 -8.25 -19.49
CA GLU A 69 -3.01 -9.19 -20.54
C GLU A 69 -4.23 -10.02 -20.09
N MET A 70 -4.23 -10.54 -18.87
CA MET A 70 -5.37 -11.29 -18.32
C MET A 70 -6.66 -10.45 -18.23
N ILE A 71 -6.54 -9.18 -17.87
CA ILE A 71 -7.70 -8.26 -17.83
C ILE A 71 -8.13 -7.87 -19.25
N GLY A 72 -7.19 -7.87 -20.21
CA GLY A 72 -7.38 -7.38 -21.57
C GLY A 72 -7.27 -5.86 -21.68
N ILE A 73 -6.35 -5.25 -20.92
CA ILE A 73 -6.05 -3.81 -20.97
C ILE A 73 -4.58 -3.56 -21.30
N SER A 74 -4.25 -2.32 -21.68
CA SER A 74 -2.86 -1.94 -21.87
C SER A 74 -2.13 -1.85 -20.52
N ARG A 75 -0.84 -2.21 -20.54
CA ARG A 75 0.07 -2.10 -19.39
C ARG A 75 0.11 -0.68 -18.81
N GLU A 76 0.10 0.32 -19.69
CA GLU A 76 0.10 1.73 -19.28
C GLU A 76 -1.21 2.10 -18.57
N TYR A 77 -2.35 1.59 -19.05
CA TYR A 77 -3.63 1.82 -18.39
C TYR A 77 -3.67 1.19 -16.99
N LEU A 78 -3.16 -0.04 -16.83
CA LEU A 78 -3.01 -0.67 -15.51
C LEU A 78 -2.13 0.19 -14.58
N ARG A 79 -1.01 0.71 -15.08
CA ARG A 79 -0.12 1.61 -14.31
C ARG A 79 -0.85 2.88 -13.86
N LEU A 80 -1.70 3.45 -14.72
CA LEU A 80 -2.51 4.62 -14.36
C LEU A 80 -3.56 4.30 -13.29
N ILE A 81 -4.16 3.11 -13.33
CA ILE A 81 -5.08 2.61 -12.29
C ILE A 81 -4.33 2.46 -10.96
N GLU A 82 -3.18 1.77 -10.94
CA GLU A 82 -2.37 1.58 -9.74
C GLU A 82 -1.87 2.90 -9.14
N ALA A 83 -1.57 3.88 -10.00
CA ALA A 83 -1.17 5.22 -9.57
C ALA A 83 -2.35 6.07 -9.07
N GLY A 84 -3.59 5.62 -9.22
CA GLY A 84 -4.80 6.37 -8.90
C GLY A 84 -5.06 7.56 -9.84
N LYS A 85 -4.44 7.56 -11.03
CA LYS A 85 -4.60 8.62 -12.04
C LYS A 85 -5.70 8.32 -13.06
N ALA A 86 -6.04 7.04 -13.25
CA ALA A 86 -7.15 6.65 -14.11
C ALA A 86 -8.47 7.14 -13.49
N LYS A 87 -9.10 8.13 -14.13
CA LYS A 87 -10.42 8.61 -13.74
C LYS A 87 -11.46 7.62 -14.26
N ASN A 88 -12.18 6.97 -13.35
CA ASN A 88 -13.33 6.13 -13.65
C ASN A 88 -13.03 4.90 -14.54
N PRO A 89 -12.34 3.87 -14.03
CA PRO A 89 -12.23 2.61 -14.76
C PRO A 89 -13.61 2.03 -15.07
N SER A 90 -13.74 1.36 -16.22
CA SER A 90 -15.00 0.71 -16.59
C SER A 90 -15.38 -0.36 -15.57
N ILE A 91 -16.68 -0.55 -15.33
CA ILE A 91 -17.23 -1.57 -14.44
C ILE A 91 -16.70 -2.97 -14.82
N LEU A 92 -16.56 -3.23 -16.11
CA LEU A 92 -16.02 -4.49 -16.62
C LEU A 92 -14.56 -4.71 -16.15
N VAL A 93 -13.75 -3.66 -16.18
CA VAL A 93 -12.35 -3.71 -15.73
C VAL A 93 -12.29 -3.93 -14.22
N MET A 94 -13.13 -3.23 -13.46
CA MET A 94 -13.20 -3.39 -11.99
C MET A 94 -13.60 -4.81 -11.58
N LYS A 95 -14.59 -5.41 -12.26
CA LYS A 95 -15.00 -6.81 -12.03
C LYS A 95 -13.88 -7.80 -12.33
N LYS A 96 -13.23 -7.68 -13.49
CA LYS A 96 -12.09 -8.56 -13.84
C LYS A 96 -10.94 -8.46 -12.86
N ILE A 97 -10.61 -7.25 -12.40
CA ILE A 97 -9.58 -7.05 -11.38
C ILE A 97 -9.98 -7.75 -10.07
N SER A 98 -11.24 -7.61 -9.65
CA SER A 98 -11.79 -8.24 -8.46
C SER A 98 -11.74 -9.77 -8.54
N GLU A 99 -12.14 -10.34 -9.67
CA GLU A 99 -12.09 -11.78 -9.94
C GLU A 99 -10.65 -12.31 -9.91
N LEU A 100 -9.71 -11.66 -10.62
CA LEU A 100 -8.31 -12.11 -10.65
C LEU A 100 -7.60 -11.94 -9.30
N LEU A 101 -8.02 -10.96 -8.48
CA LEU A 101 -7.45 -10.72 -7.15
C LEU A 101 -8.20 -11.46 -6.03
N ASP A 102 -9.26 -12.24 -6.33
CA ASP A 102 -10.14 -12.89 -5.35
C ASP A 102 -10.55 -11.95 -4.20
N THR A 103 -10.78 -10.67 -4.51
CA THR A 103 -11.09 -9.63 -3.52
C THR A 103 -12.28 -8.82 -4.02
N PRO A 104 -13.31 -8.54 -3.19
CA PRO A 104 -14.49 -7.82 -3.64
C PRO A 104 -14.17 -6.40 -4.10
N VAL A 105 -14.92 -5.91 -5.10
CA VAL A 105 -14.76 -4.56 -5.67
C VAL A 105 -14.89 -3.47 -4.59
N GLN A 106 -15.82 -3.66 -3.65
CA GLN A 106 -16.11 -2.77 -2.53
C GLN A 106 -14.87 -2.58 -1.66
N GLU A 107 -14.21 -3.70 -1.33
CA GLU A 107 -12.95 -3.68 -0.62
C GLU A 107 -11.95 -2.93 -1.49
N LEU A 108 -11.58 -3.40 -2.68
CA LEU A 108 -10.51 -2.78 -3.50
C LEU A 108 -10.66 -1.27 -3.78
N PHE A 109 -11.87 -0.78 -4.01
CA PHE A 109 -12.10 0.58 -4.51
C PHE A 109 -12.76 1.56 -3.53
N PHE A 110 -13.51 1.10 -2.53
CA PHE A 110 -14.41 1.96 -1.74
C PHE A 110 -14.20 1.91 -0.23
N GLU A 111 -13.30 1.07 0.27
CA GLU A 111 -13.00 1.01 1.70
C GLU A 111 -12.31 2.30 2.17
N ASN A 112 -12.88 2.91 3.23
CA ASN A 112 -12.43 4.18 3.82
C ASN A 112 -11.59 3.93 5.05
#